data_AF-A0A1H3QN93-F1
#
_entry.id   AF-A0A1H3QN93-F1
#
_cell.length_a   1.000
_cell.length_b   1.000
_cell.length_c   1.000
_cell.angle_alpha   90.00
_cell.angle_beta   90.00
_cell.angle_gamma   90.00
#
_symmetry.space_group_name_H-M   'P 1'
#
loop_
_entity.id
_entity.type
_entity.pdbx_description
1 polymer ?
#
loop_
_entity_poly.entity_id
_entity_poly.type
_entity_poly.pdbx_seq_one_letter_code
_entity_poly.pdbx_strand_id
1 'polypeptide(L)'
;MTAVPGDALLAHVLRAVAGWLPERYGVLLEAGRFADGREALGRVATAGGARAATRGVAPGEAARLVELVLDRWAALGTVELPPLAVLLPPDDEDASYRLAVHGVDEGWTASWSGPVTPSADGRSAVPRPGSAGRVSARVFARSAAGRTVLTPVLHRDGAAS
;
A
#
# COMPACT_ATOMS: atom_id res chain seq x y z
N MET A 1 8.49 -12.05 7.50
CA MET A 1 7.40 -11.10 7.20
C MET A 1 7.05 -11.20 5.73
N THR A 2 5.78 -11.18 5.38
CA THR A 2 5.34 -11.17 3.97
C THR A 2 5.68 -9.82 3.33
N ALA A 3 6.41 -9.83 2.21
CA ALA A 3 6.80 -8.62 1.52
C ALA A 3 5.59 -7.95 0.86
N VAL A 4 5.57 -6.61 0.87
CA VAL A 4 4.55 -5.85 0.13
C VAL A 4 4.83 -5.99 -1.37
N PRO A 5 3.82 -6.28 -2.20
CA PRO A 5 3.97 -6.31 -3.66
C PRO A 5 4.57 -5.01 -4.20
N GLY A 6 5.49 -5.12 -5.18
CA GLY A 6 6.24 -3.98 -5.69
C GLY A 6 5.36 -2.89 -6.30
N ASP A 7 4.29 -3.27 -6.99
CA ASP A 7 3.29 -2.36 -7.58
C ASP A 7 2.49 -1.60 -6.51
N ALA A 8 2.13 -2.28 -5.42
CA ALA A 8 1.45 -1.69 -4.28
C ALA A 8 2.36 -0.74 -3.50
N LEU A 9 3.64 -1.11 -3.33
CA LEU A 9 4.65 -0.26 -2.71
C LEU A 9 4.95 0.97 -3.58
N LEU A 10 5.09 0.80 -4.90
CA LEU A 10 5.29 1.91 -5.83
C LEU A 10 4.11 2.89 -5.80
N ALA A 11 2.88 2.38 -5.83
CA ALA A 11 1.69 3.23 -5.74
C ALA A 11 1.63 3.99 -4.40
N HIS A 12 2.08 3.36 -3.31
CA HIS A 12 2.18 3.99 -2.01
C HIS A 12 3.23 5.10 -1.97
N VAL A 13 4.44 4.84 -2.49
CA VAL A 13 5.52 5.84 -2.57
C VAL A 13 5.12 7.03 -3.42
N LEU A 14 4.52 6.81 -4.60
CA LEU A 14 4.05 7.88 -5.47
C LEU A 14 3.02 8.78 -4.78
N ARG A 15 2.12 8.21 -3.98
CA ARG A 15 1.16 8.98 -3.17
C ARG A 15 1.81 9.77 -2.07
N ALA A 16 2.76 9.16 -1.36
CA ALA A 16 3.49 9.85 -0.30
C ALA A 16 4.24 11.06 -0.86
N VAL A 17 4.93 10.89 -2.00
CA VAL A 17 5.61 11.97 -2.72
C VAL A 17 4.62 13.04 -3.18
N ALA A 18 3.48 12.65 -3.75
CA ALA A 18 2.46 13.60 -4.22
C ALA A 18 1.76 14.38 -3.10
N GLY A 19 1.71 13.85 -1.88
CA GLY A 19 1.27 14.61 -0.71
C GLY A 19 2.36 15.54 -0.18
N TRP A 20 3.59 15.03 -0.05
CA TRP A 20 4.70 15.74 0.60
C TRP A 20 5.28 16.88 -0.24
N LEU A 21 5.46 16.68 -1.55
CA LEU A 21 6.10 17.68 -2.41
C LEU A 21 5.32 19.01 -2.45
N PRO A 22 3.98 19.03 -2.66
CA PRO A 22 3.22 20.26 -2.60
C PRO A 22 3.24 20.94 -1.23
N GLU A 23 3.25 20.16 -0.14
CA GLU A 23 3.28 20.69 1.22
C GLU A 23 4.61 21.40 1.52
N ARG A 24 5.74 20.82 1.10
CA ARG A 24 7.09 21.36 1.42
C ARG A 24 7.63 22.33 0.38
N TYR A 25 7.22 22.19 -0.88
CA TYR A 25 7.77 22.94 -2.01
C TYR A 25 6.72 23.63 -2.86
N GLY A 26 5.52 23.88 -2.33
CA GLY A 26 4.40 24.48 -3.07
C GLY A 26 4.78 25.73 -3.87
N VAL A 27 5.48 26.69 -3.25
CA VAL A 27 5.93 27.93 -3.91
C VAL A 27 6.87 27.65 -5.10
N LEU A 28 7.72 26.63 -5.01
CA LEU A 28 8.59 26.25 -6.13
C LEU A 28 7.78 25.61 -7.25
N LEU A 29 6.78 24.79 -6.92
CA LEU A 29 5.91 24.10 -7.89
C LEU A 29 4.94 25.02 -8.62
N GLU A 30 4.74 26.25 -8.14
CA GLU A 30 4.00 27.30 -8.84
C GLU A 30 4.78 27.88 -10.03
N ALA A 31 6.10 27.72 -10.06
CA ALA A 31 6.89 28.17 -11.20
C ALA A 31 6.48 27.40 -12.46
N GLY A 32 6.20 28.12 -13.55
CA GLY A 32 5.66 27.56 -14.79
C GLY A 32 6.48 26.39 -15.38
N ARG A 33 7.80 26.34 -15.12
CA ARG A 33 8.68 25.24 -15.52
C ARG A 33 8.32 23.87 -14.91
N PHE A 34 7.48 23.84 -13.87
CA PHE A 34 7.03 22.62 -13.21
C PHE A 34 5.55 22.31 -13.43
N ALA A 35 4.88 22.99 -14.37
CA ALA A 35 3.45 22.79 -14.63
C ALA A 35 3.09 21.31 -14.89
N ASP A 36 3.82 20.65 -15.78
CA ASP A 36 3.61 19.24 -16.11
C ASP A 36 3.84 18.32 -14.92
N GLY A 37 4.88 18.61 -14.13
CA GLY A 37 5.20 17.86 -12.91
C GLY A 37 4.10 17.98 -11.87
N ARG A 38 3.58 19.20 -11.66
CA ARG A 38 2.46 19.46 -10.75
C ARG A 38 1.19 18.72 -11.20
N GLU A 39 0.90 18.71 -12.49
CA GLU A 39 -0.24 17.94 -13.03
C GLU A 39 -0.05 16.43 -12.81
N ALA A 40 1.15 15.91 -13.08
CA ALA A 40 1.48 14.51 -12.87
C ALA A 40 1.34 14.09 -11.39
N LEU A 41 1.81 14.92 -10.45
CA LEU A 41 1.61 14.70 -9.01
C LEU A 41 0.11 14.68 -8.66
N GLY A 42 -0.68 15.60 -9.22
CA GLY A 42 -2.13 15.62 -9.04
C GLY A 42 -2.81 14.32 -9.49
N ARG A 43 -2.37 13.73 -10.60
CA ARG A 43 -2.91 12.45 -11.10
C ARG A 43 -2.63 11.29 -10.15
N VAL A 44 -1.49 11.27 -9.47
CA VAL A 44 -1.10 10.15 -8.58
C VAL A 44 -1.39 10.40 -7.10
N ALA A 45 -1.88 11.58 -6.72
CA ALA A 45 -2.21 11.89 -5.32
C ALA A 45 -3.32 10.99 -4.73
N THR A 46 -4.23 10.50 -5.57
CA THR A 46 -5.33 9.62 -5.15
C THR A 46 -4.94 8.14 -5.17
N ALA A 47 -5.60 7.33 -4.33
CA ALA A 47 -5.41 5.88 -4.32
C ALA A 47 -5.70 5.23 -5.68
N GLY A 48 -6.74 5.69 -6.39
CA GLY A 48 -7.08 5.21 -7.73
C GLY A 48 -6.05 5.63 -8.78
N GLY A 49 -5.60 6.88 -8.72
CA GLY A 49 -4.62 7.44 -9.66
C GLY A 49 -3.26 6.76 -9.57
N ALA A 50 -2.73 6.56 -8.36
CA ALA A 50 -1.47 5.85 -8.17
C ALA A 50 -1.55 4.38 -8.61
N ARG A 51 -2.65 3.68 -8.30
CA ARG A 51 -2.86 2.30 -8.77
C ARG A 51 -2.97 2.22 -10.29
N ALA A 52 -3.59 3.22 -10.93
CA ALA A 52 -3.66 3.29 -12.39
C ALA A 52 -2.28 3.52 -13.00
N ALA A 53 -1.45 4.37 -12.39
CA ALA A 53 -0.09 4.66 -12.85
C ALA A 53 0.88 3.47 -12.71
N THR A 54 0.66 2.58 -11.74
CA THR A 54 1.50 1.39 -11.54
C THR A 54 0.96 0.12 -12.20
N ARG A 55 -0.22 0.18 -12.84
CA ARG A 55 -0.85 -0.98 -13.45
C ARG A 55 0.01 -1.53 -14.59
N GLY A 56 0.32 -2.83 -14.51
CA GLY A 56 1.10 -3.52 -15.54
C GLY A 56 2.61 -3.32 -15.43
N VAL A 57 3.09 -2.61 -14.41
CA VAL A 57 4.53 -2.55 -14.11
C VAL A 57 4.97 -3.92 -13.57
N ALA A 58 5.99 -4.50 -14.20
CA ALA A 58 6.55 -5.78 -13.75
C ALA A 58 7.12 -5.64 -12.32
N PRO A 59 7.05 -6.68 -11.46
CA PRO A 59 7.47 -6.58 -10.06
C PRO A 59 8.90 -6.07 -9.86
N GLY A 60 9.86 -6.55 -10.67
CA GLY A 60 11.26 -6.10 -10.60
C GLY A 60 11.43 -4.64 -11.02
N GLU A 61 10.68 -4.19 -12.03
CA GLU A 61 10.69 -2.79 -12.44
C GLU A 61 10.03 -1.89 -11.39
N ALA A 62 8.95 -2.37 -10.74
CA ALA A 62 8.31 -1.63 -9.67
C ALA A 62 9.24 -1.43 -8.47
N ALA A 63 10.01 -2.46 -8.09
CA ALA A 63 11.03 -2.36 -7.05
C ALA A 63 12.13 -1.34 -7.41
N ARG A 64 12.64 -1.41 -8.65
CA ARG A 64 13.65 -0.46 -9.15
C ARG A 64 13.13 0.99 -9.15
N LEU A 65 11.87 1.20 -9.54
CA LEU A 65 11.24 2.52 -9.54
C LEU A 65 11.02 3.05 -8.12
N VAL A 66 10.68 2.18 -7.16
CA VAL A 66 10.60 2.56 -5.74
C VAL A 66 11.95 3.10 -5.26
N GLU A 67 13.03 2.34 -5.46
CA GLU A 67 14.38 2.76 -5.07
C GLU A 67 14.75 4.10 -5.71
N LEU A 68 14.54 4.21 -7.03
CA LEU A 68 14.83 5.44 -7.76
C LEU A 68 14.08 6.65 -7.20
N VAL A 69 12.78 6.51 -6.90
CA VAL A 69 11.98 7.61 -6.35
C VAL A 69 12.45 7.98 -4.94
N LEU A 70 12.74 7.00 -4.09
CA LEU A 70 13.20 7.24 -2.72
C LEU A 70 14.59 7.90 -2.70
N ASP A 71 15.52 7.47 -3.55
CA ASP A 71 16.85 8.09 -3.67
C ASP A 71 16.75 9.54 -4.11
N ARG A 72 15.88 9.83 -5.08
CA ARG A 72 15.64 11.20 -5.56
C ARG A 72 14.97 12.06 -4.50
N TRP A 73 14.05 11.50 -3.73
CA TRP A 73 13.44 12.19 -2.60
C TRP A 73 14.45 12.46 -1.48
N ALA A 74 15.30 11.48 -1.14
CA ALA A 74 16.34 11.63 -0.13
C ALA A 74 17.33 12.76 -0.45
N ALA A 75 17.58 13.03 -1.73
CA ALA A 75 18.40 14.17 -2.16
C ALA A 75 17.75 15.54 -1.89
N LEU A 76 16.42 15.59 -1.71
CA LEU A 76 15.67 16.80 -1.41
C LEU A 76 15.39 16.96 0.09
N GLY A 77 15.41 15.88 0.87
CA GLY A 77 15.14 15.93 2.31
C GLY A 77 14.87 14.56 2.92
N THR A 78 14.53 14.55 4.20
CA THR A 78 14.20 13.32 4.92
C THR A 78 12.98 12.64 4.30
N VAL A 79 13.13 11.34 4.03
CA VAL A 79 12.07 10.50 3.48
C VAL A 79 11.25 9.93 4.64
N GLU A 80 10.00 10.34 4.74
CA GLU A 80 9.03 9.79 5.70
C GLU A 80 7.89 9.13 4.93
N LEU A 81 7.95 7.80 4.83
CA LEU A 81 6.86 7.02 4.26
C LEU A 81 5.84 6.68 5.35
N PRO A 82 4.55 6.98 5.15
CA PRO A 82 3.52 6.51 6.06
C PRO A 82 3.50 4.97 6.04
N PRO A 83 3.14 4.31 7.16
CA PRO A 83 3.03 2.87 7.19
C PRO A 83 1.96 2.35 6.22
N LEU A 84 2.16 1.15 5.69
CA LEU A 84 1.30 0.52 4.70
C LEU A 84 0.94 -0.91 5.13
N ALA A 85 -0.31 -1.29 4.89
CA ALA A 85 -0.75 -2.67 4.95
C ALA A 85 -1.50 -3.01 3.66
N VAL A 86 -1.25 -4.20 3.12
CA VAL A 86 -1.87 -4.74 1.92
C VAL A 86 -2.44 -6.11 2.24
N LEU A 87 -3.69 -6.32 1.86
CA LEU A 87 -4.35 -7.61 1.93
C LEU A 87 -4.10 -8.35 0.63
N LEU A 88 -3.33 -9.43 0.70
CA LEU A 88 -3.02 -10.30 -0.41
C LEU A 88 -4.12 -11.35 -0.57
N PRO A 89 -4.64 -11.56 -1.78
CA PRO A 89 -5.54 -12.68 -2.05
C PRO A 89 -4.81 -14.02 -1.80
N PRO A 90 -5.57 -15.10 -1.59
CA PRO A 90 -5.03 -16.46 -1.68
C PRO A 90 -4.38 -16.68 -3.04
N ASP A 91 -3.33 -17.48 -3.06
CA ASP A 91 -2.69 -17.96 -4.28
C ASP A 91 -2.86 -19.48 -4.41
N ASP A 92 -2.36 -20.06 -5.50
CA ASP A 92 -2.53 -21.49 -5.79
C ASP A 92 -1.76 -22.40 -4.82
N GLU A 93 -0.74 -21.87 -4.13
CA GLU A 93 0.08 -22.61 -3.17
C GLU A 93 -0.47 -22.49 -1.74
N ASP A 94 -1.09 -21.36 -1.42
CA ASP A 94 -1.64 -21.02 -0.11
C ASP A 94 -3.05 -20.43 -0.26
N ALA A 95 -4.05 -21.24 0.10
CA ALA A 95 -5.46 -20.88 0.08
C ALA A 95 -5.86 -19.86 1.16
N SER A 96 -4.92 -19.14 1.77
CA SER A 96 -5.15 -18.12 2.80
C SER A 96 -4.93 -16.69 2.30
N TYR A 97 -5.74 -15.77 2.80
CA TYR A 97 -5.43 -14.34 2.72
C TYR A 97 -4.23 -14.02 3.61
N ARG A 98 -3.31 -13.18 3.13
CA ARG A 98 -2.12 -12.78 3.89
C ARG A 98 -2.03 -11.27 4.01
N LEU A 99 -1.51 -10.79 5.14
CA LEU A 99 -1.19 -9.37 5.34
C LEU A 99 0.28 -9.12 5.07
N ALA A 100 0.56 -8.24 4.12
CA ALA A 100 1.88 -7.65 3.94
C ALA A 100 1.88 -6.25 4.55
N VAL A 101 2.90 -5.93 5.34
CA VAL A 101 3.01 -4.63 6.02
C VAL A 101 4.39 -4.01 5.77
N HIS A 102 4.43 -2.69 5.73
CA HIS A 102 5.64 -1.90 5.56
C HIS A 102 5.63 -0.70 6.50
N GLY A 103 6.81 -0.33 7.02
CA GLY A 103 6.98 0.83 7.90
C GLY A 103 6.39 0.65 9.30
N VAL A 104 6.28 -0.59 9.79
CA VAL A 104 5.76 -0.92 11.12
C VAL A 104 6.65 -1.91 11.86
N ASP A 105 6.62 -1.87 13.19
CA ASP A 105 7.35 -2.78 14.07
C ASP A 105 6.83 -4.23 13.94
N GLU A 106 7.68 -5.22 14.23
CA GLU A 106 7.36 -6.65 14.10
C GLU A 106 6.21 -7.13 15.01
N GLY A 107 5.91 -6.41 16.09
CA GLY A 107 4.87 -6.74 17.08
C GLY A 107 3.43 -6.41 16.68
N TRP A 108 3.16 -6.17 15.40
CA TRP A 108 1.81 -5.85 14.92
C TRP A 108 0.85 -7.04 15.03
N THR A 109 -0.43 -6.73 15.23
CA THR A 109 -1.53 -7.71 15.25
C THR A 109 -2.62 -7.28 14.27
N ALA A 110 -3.53 -8.19 13.92
CA ALA A 110 -4.66 -7.84 13.08
C ALA A 110 -5.98 -8.45 13.55
N SER A 111 -7.05 -7.69 13.36
CA SER A 111 -8.43 -8.16 13.51
C SER A 111 -9.05 -8.28 12.12
N TRP A 112 -9.64 -9.45 11.84
CA TRP A 112 -10.25 -9.74 10.56
C TRP A 112 -11.77 -9.50 10.59
N SER A 113 -12.34 -9.21 9.44
CA SER A 113 -13.77 -9.04 9.25
C SER A 113 -14.21 -9.63 7.91
N GLY A 114 -15.37 -10.27 7.88
CA GLY A 114 -15.87 -10.99 6.72
C GLY A 114 -15.86 -12.52 6.89
N PRO A 115 -16.14 -13.28 5.82
CA PRO A 115 -16.29 -14.73 5.86
C PRO A 115 -14.93 -15.44 5.89
N VAL A 116 -14.15 -15.24 6.95
CA VAL A 116 -12.81 -15.84 7.10
C VAL A 116 -12.62 -16.42 8.50
N THR A 117 -11.63 -17.31 8.62
CA THR A 117 -11.14 -17.86 9.88
C THR A 117 -9.69 -17.43 10.05
N PRO A 118 -9.38 -16.50 10.97
CA PRO A 118 -8.02 -16.04 11.22
C PRO A 118 -7.11 -17.16 11.71
N SER A 119 -5.83 -17.08 11.35
CA SER A 119 -4.78 -17.88 11.96
C SER A 119 -4.57 -17.52 13.44
N ALA A 120 -3.89 -18.39 14.18
CA ALA A 120 -3.59 -18.16 15.60
C ALA A 120 -2.74 -16.89 15.84
N ASP A 121 -1.84 -16.56 14.91
CA ASP A 121 -1.03 -15.34 14.95
C ASP A 121 -1.76 -14.10 14.39
N GLY A 122 -2.97 -14.30 13.83
CA GLY A 122 -3.79 -13.26 13.22
C GLY A 122 -3.21 -12.64 11.95
N ARG A 123 -2.11 -13.15 11.39
CA ARG A 123 -1.44 -12.55 10.22
C ARG A 123 -1.99 -13.04 8.88
N SER A 124 -2.70 -14.16 8.89
CA SER A 124 -3.42 -14.70 7.75
C SER A 124 -4.84 -15.07 8.14
N ALA A 125 -5.68 -15.33 7.14
CA ALA A 125 -7.01 -15.86 7.37
C ALA A 125 -7.45 -16.73 6.19
N VAL A 126 -8.07 -17.88 6.49
CA VAL A 126 -8.59 -18.79 5.47
C VAL A 126 -10.03 -18.41 5.13
N PRO A 127 -10.42 -18.33 3.85
CA PRO A 127 -11.83 -18.15 3.47
C PRO A 127 -12.71 -19.26 4.04
N ARG A 128 -13.89 -18.91 4.56
CA ARG A 128 -14.88 -19.92 4.95
C ARG A 128 -15.50 -20.56 3.71
N PRO A 129 -15.57 -21.90 3.62
CA PRO A 129 -16.22 -22.57 2.49
C PRO A 129 -17.65 -22.09 2.27
N GLY A 130 -18.05 -21.96 0.99
CA GLY A 130 -19.42 -21.58 0.60
C GLY A 130 -19.85 -20.15 0.97
N SER A 131 -18.93 -19.31 1.47
CA SER A 131 -19.24 -17.95 1.91
C SER A 131 -18.62 -16.92 0.97
N ALA A 132 -19.46 -16.14 0.30
CA ALA A 132 -19.04 -14.98 -0.48
C ALA A 132 -19.17 -13.70 0.37
N GLY A 133 -18.25 -12.75 0.20
CA GLY A 133 -18.32 -11.48 0.91
C GLY A 133 -17.02 -10.69 0.88
N ARG A 134 -17.12 -9.42 1.28
CA ARG A 134 -15.98 -8.53 1.45
C ARG A 134 -15.11 -9.01 2.61
N VAL A 135 -13.80 -9.08 2.39
CA VAL A 135 -12.82 -9.38 3.44
C VAL A 135 -12.03 -8.12 3.73
N SER A 136 -11.89 -7.80 5.00
CA SER A 136 -11.02 -6.72 5.46
C SER A 136 -10.26 -7.13 6.71
N ALA A 137 -9.16 -6.44 6.95
CA ALA A 137 -8.41 -6.54 8.19
C ALA A 137 -8.17 -5.15 8.75
N ARG A 138 -8.09 -5.05 10.07
CA ARG A 138 -7.52 -3.89 10.77
C ARG A 138 -6.21 -4.33 11.40
N VAL A 139 -5.12 -3.74 10.94
CA VAL A 139 -3.77 -3.98 11.46
C VAL A 139 -3.50 -2.94 12.55
N PHE A 140 -3.21 -3.40 13.76
CA PHE A 140 -2.79 -2.58 14.89
C PHE A 140 -1.28 -2.69 15.03
N ALA A 141 -0.59 -1.56 14.86
CA ALA A 141 0.87 -1.56 14.82
C ALA A 141 1.46 -0.33 15.50
N ARG A 142 2.78 -0.33 15.64
CA ARG A 142 3.59 0.85 15.94
C ARG A 142 4.47 1.16 14.73
N SER A 143 4.69 2.43 14.47
CA SER A 143 5.62 2.96 13.46
C SER A 143 6.47 4.06 14.09
N ALA A 144 7.37 4.67 13.31
CA ALA A 144 8.15 5.83 13.73
C ALA A 144 7.28 6.99 14.24
N ALA A 145 6.04 7.13 13.73
CA ALA A 145 5.08 8.15 14.16
C ALA A 145 4.25 7.75 15.40
N GLY A 146 4.46 6.56 15.96
CA GLY A 146 3.74 6.04 17.13
C GLY A 146 2.72 4.95 16.78
N ARG A 147 1.64 4.85 17.56
CA ARG A 147 0.59 3.85 17.34
C ARG A 147 -0.21 4.15 16.08
N THR A 148 -0.41 3.16 15.23
CA THR A 148 -1.14 3.30 13.97
C THR A 148 -2.12 2.15 13.75
N VAL A 149 -3.20 2.44 13.01
CA VAL A 149 -4.19 1.44 12.58
C VAL A 149 -4.33 1.51 11.07
N LEU A 150 -4.06 0.40 10.39
CA LEU A 150 -4.13 0.30 8.93
C LEU A 150 -5.30 -0.60 8.55
N THR A 151 -6.10 -0.20 7.56
CA THR A 151 -7.29 -0.97 7.17
C THR A 151 -7.22 -1.36 5.69
N PRO A 152 -6.47 -2.41 5.33
CA PRO A 152 -6.53 -2.94 3.98
C PRO A 152 -7.88 -3.60 3.72
N VAL A 153 -8.35 -3.47 2.49
CA VAL A 153 -9.61 -4.04 2.02
C VAL A 153 -9.37 -4.74 0.70
N LEU A 154 -9.87 -5.97 0.60
CA LEU A 154 -10.00 -6.67 -0.67
C LEU A 154 -11.49 -6.98 -0.91
N HIS A 155 -11.98 -6.56 -2.07
CA HIS A 155 -13.28 -7.03 -2.55
C HIS A 155 -13.09 -8.36 -3.25
N ARG A 156 -13.80 -9.39 -2.80
CA ARG A 156 -13.94 -10.64 -3.55
C ARG A 156 -15.15 -10.45 -4.47
N ASP A 157 -14.90 -10.39 -5.78
CA ASP A 157 -15.98 -10.54 -6.74
C ASP A 157 -16.40 -12.02 -6.71
N GLY A 158 -17.66 -12.26 -6.37
CA GLY A 158 -18.22 -13.60 -6.37
C GLY A 158 -18.28 -14.10 -7.81
N ALA A 159 -17.50 -15.14 -8.13
CA ALA A 159 -17.84 -15.99 -9.26
C ALA A 159 -19.18 -16.65 -8.93
N ALA A 160 -20.24 -16.21 -9.60
CA ALA A 160 -21.51 -16.92 -9.63
C ALA A 160 -21.22 -18.34 -10.16
N SER A 161 -21.44 -19.35 -9.32
CA SER A 161 -21.59 -20.73 -9.75
C SER A 161 -22.97 -20.91 -10.37
#